data_AF-A0A348VBW1-F1
#
_entry.id   AF-A0A348VBW1-F1
#
_cell.length_a   1.000
_cell.length_b   1.000
_cell.length_c   1.000
_cell.angle_alpha   90.00
_cell.angle_beta   90.00
_cell.angle_gamma   90.00
#
_symmetry.space_group_name_H-M   'P 1'
#
loop_
_entity.id
_entity.type
_entity.pdbx_description
1 polymer ?
#
loop_
_entity_poly.entity_id
_entity_poly.type
_entity_poly.pdbx_seq_one_letter_code
_entity_poly.pdbx_strand_id
1 'polypeptide(L)' 'MKQVTLEELERITGLPRYAVVVAVGLTAKKIQKEVLSHSTTYEVPVERAIQDIAERKVTVTLRI' A
#
# COMPACT_ATOMS: atom_id res chain seq x y z
N MET A 1 12.15 6.78 -8.18
CA MET A 1 10.89 6.03 -8.04
C MET A 1 9.77 6.85 -8.66
N LYS A 2 8.85 6.25 -9.43
CA LYS A 2 7.71 6.99 -9.98
C LYS A 2 6.80 7.41 -8.82
N GLN A 3 6.49 8.69 -8.73
CA GLN A 3 5.61 9.22 -7.70
C GLN A 3 4.17 8.82 -8.04
N VAL A 4 3.56 8.00 -7.19
CA VAL A 4 2.16 7.58 -7.32
C VAL A 4 1.30 8.58 -6.56
N THR A 5 0.28 9.13 -7.22
CA THR A 5 -0.64 10.07 -6.57
C THR A 5 -1.81 9.33 -5.93
N LEU A 6 -2.44 9.97 -4.94
CA LEU A 6 -3.64 9.44 -4.30
C LEU A 6 -4.78 9.23 -5.31
N GLU A 7 -4.93 10.13 -6.28
CA GLU A 7 -5.93 10.05 -7.35
C GLU A 7 -5.69 8.87 -8.30
N GLU A 8 -4.43 8.49 -8.53
CA GLU A 8 -4.08 7.31 -9.31
C GLU A 8 -4.46 6.04 -8.54
N LEU A 9 -4.21 5.99 -7.23
CA LEU A 9 -4.63 4.88 -6.37
C LEU A 9 -6.16 4.74 -6.27
N GLU A 10 -6.89 5.86 -6.17
CA GLU A 10 -8.36 5.86 -6.20
C GLU A 10 -8.88 5.21 -7.50
N ARG A 11 -8.30 5.58 -8.65
CA ARG A 11 -8.65 4.98 -9.95
C ARG A 11 -8.27 3.50 -10.05
N ILE A 12 -7.13 3.10 -9.52
CA ILE A 12 -6.65 1.71 -9.58
C ILE A 12 -7.49 0.79 -8.70
N THR A 13 -7.82 1.25 -7.50
CA THR A 13 -8.51 0.43 -6.49
C THR A 13 -10.03 0.51 -6.60
N GLY A 14 -10.58 1.56 -7.21
CA GLY A 14 -12.01 1.85 -7.21
C GLY A 14 -12.56 2.21 -5.82
N LEU A 15 -11.67 2.48 -4.86
CA LEU A 15 -12.04 2.82 -3.48
C LEU A 15 -12.13 4.34 -3.30
N PRO A 16 -13.02 4.84 -2.42
CA PRO A 16 -13.01 6.24 -2.04
C PRO A 16 -11.70 6.60 -1.33
N ARG A 17 -11.28 7.86 -1.42
CA ARG A 17 -10.00 8.38 -0.88
C ARG A 17 -9.66 7.89 0.53
N TYR A 18 -10.61 7.94 1.47
CA TYR A 18 -10.36 7.51 2.86
C TYR A 18 -10.07 6.00 2.94
N ALA A 19 -10.75 5.19 2.13
CA ALA A 19 -10.56 3.75 2.08
C ALA A 19 -9.21 3.39 1.47
N VAL A 20 -8.72 4.17 0.49
CA VAL A 20 -7.36 4.05 -0.03
C VAL A 20 -6.32 4.28 1.07
N VAL A 21 -6.51 5.31 1.91
CA VAL A 21 -5.59 5.58 3.04
C VAL A 21 -5.59 4.42 4.04
N VAL A 22 -6.77 3.90 4.40
CA VAL A 22 -6.88 2.73 5.29
C VAL A 22 -6.22 1.50 4.67
N ALA A 23 -6.47 1.24 3.38
CA ALA A 23 -5.87 0.15 2.62
C ALA A 23 -4.33 0.20 2.64
N VAL A 24 -3.76 1.38 2.33
CA VAL A 24 -2.30 1.60 2.36
C VAL A 24 -1.77 1.35 3.78
N GLY A 25 -2.43 1.89 4.81
CA GLY A 25 -2.00 1.72 6.20
C GLY A 25 -2.01 0.25 6.66
N LEU A 26 -3.05 -0.52 6.30
CA LEU A 26 -3.14 -1.95 6.62
C LEU A 26 -2.07 -2.76 5.88
N THR A 27 -1.82 -2.46 4.60
CA THR A 27 -0.78 -3.12 3.79
C THR A 27 0.62 -2.79 4.33
N ALA A 28 0.89 -1.52 4.65
CA ALA A 28 2.14 -1.08 5.26
C ALA A 28 2.40 -1.78 6.61
N LYS A 29 1.35 -1.98 7.43
CA LYS A 29 1.45 -2.72 8.69
C LYS A 29 1.82 -4.20 8.49
N LYS A 30 1.34 -4.83 7.40
CA LYS A 30 1.75 -6.20 7.03
C LYS A 30 3.21 -6.23 6.61
N ILE A 31 3.61 -5.34 5.69
CA ILE A 31 5.00 -5.21 5.22
C ILE A 31 5.95 -4.95 6.38
N GLN A 32 5.61 -4.07 7.32
CA GLN A 32 6.45 -3.76 8.48
C GLN A 32 6.76 -5.02 9.31
N LYS A 33 5.78 -5.92 9.51
CA LYS A 33 6.01 -7.18 10.22
C LYS A 33 6.99 -8.09 9.48
N GLU A 34 6.93 -8.11 8.15
CA GLU A 34 7.84 -8.89 7.29
C GLU A 34 9.26 -8.31 7.31
N VAL A 35 9.39 -6.98 7.18
CA VAL A 35 10.68 -6.27 7.20
C VAL A 35 11.38 -6.46 8.55
N LEU A 36 10.67 -6.30 9.66
CA LEU A 36 11.21 -6.50 11.01
C LEU A 36 11.69 -7.94 11.26
N SER A 37 11.20 -8.92 10.51
CA SER A 37 11.56 -10.32 10.68
C SER A 37 12.65 -10.80 9.71
N HIS A 38 12.91 -10.11 8.60
CA HIS A 38 13.74 -10.67 7.51
C HIS A 38 14.71 -9.71 6.82
N SER A 39 14.73 -8.40 7.12
CA SER A 39 15.52 -7.43 6.33
C SER A 39 16.59 -6.68 7.13
N THR A 40 17.80 -6.63 6.59
CA THR A 40 18.89 -5.71 6.99
C THR A 40 18.85 -4.37 6.23
N THR A 41 17.96 -4.24 5.24
CA THR A 41 17.85 -3.04 4.40
C THR A 41 16.71 -2.15 4.91
N TYR A 42 16.99 -0.87 5.13
CA TYR A 42 15.98 0.10 5.53
C TYR A 42 15.01 0.37 4.37
N GLU A 43 13.76 0.00 4.57
CA GLU A 43 12.65 0.24 3.64
C GLU A 43 11.51 0.94 4.39
N VAL A 44 10.90 1.95 3.77
CA VAL A 44 9.73 2.65 4.33
C VAL A 44 8.47 1.84 3.97
N PRO A 45 7.79 1.16 4.92
CA PRO A 45 6.72 0.22 4.59
C PRO A 45 5.53 0.85 3.88
N VAL A 46 5.29 2.14 4.13
CA VAL A 46 4.22 2.91 3.49
C VAL A 46 4.52 3.14 2.01
N GLU A 47 5.76 3.48 1.66
CA GLU A 47 6.16 3.69 0.26
C GLU A 47 6.06 2.41 -0.54
N ARG A 48 6.51 1.28 0.04
CA ARG A 48 6.33 -0.03 -0.59
C ARG A 48 4.86 -0.40 -0.73
N ALA A 49 4.02 -0.17 0.29
CA ALA A 49 2.58 -0.43 0.19
C ALA A 49 1.92 0.34 -0.95
N ILE A 50 2.29 1.61 -1.14
CA ILE A 50 1.80 2.44 -2.24
C ILE A 50 2.18 1.84 -3.59
N GLN A 51 3.43 1.40 -3.75
CA GLN A 51 3.91 0.76 -4.99
C GLN A 51 3.23 -0.58 -5.23
N ASP A 52 3.16 -1.46 -4.22
CA ASP A 52 2.55 -2.78 -4.34
C ASP A 52 1.06 -2.70 -4.72
N ILE A 53 0.33 -1.70 -4.23
CA ILE A 53 -1.05 -1.44 -4.63
C ILE A 53 -1.12 -0.88 -6.06
N ALA A 54 -0.26 0.09 -6.41
CA ALA A 54 -0.23 0.68 -7.75
C ALA A 54 0.11 -0.35 -8.84
N GLU A 55 1.02 -1.28 -8.53
CA GLU A 55 1.43 -2.38 -9.39
C GLU A 55 0.47 -3.58 -9.34
N ARG A 56 -0.64 -3.49 -8.57
CA ARG A 56 -1.64 -4.55 -8.39
C ARG A 56 -1.08 -5.87 -7.83
N LYS A 57 0.08 -5.82 -7.16
CA LYS A 57 0.63 -6.95 -6.40
C LYS A 57 -0.24 -7.30 -5.19
N VAL A 58 -0.94 -6.30 -4.65
CA VAL A 58 -1.91 -6.46 -3.56
C VAL A 58 -3.27 -5.99 -4.03
N THR A 59 -4.26 -6.88 -3.96
CA THR A 59 -5.67 -6.52 -4.18
C THR A 59 -6.28 -6.08 -2.85
N VAL A 60 -6.89 -4.89 -2.83
CA VAL A 60 -7.59 -4.40 -1.65
C VAL A 60 -9.07 -4.27 -1.97
N THR A 61 -9.91 -4.88 -1.14
CA THR A 61 -11.37 -4.81 -1.25
C THR A 61 -11.94 -4.47 0.13
N LEU A 62 -12.96 -3.64 0.16
CA LEU A 62 -13.78 -3.43 1.35
C LEU A 62 -14.92 -4.45 1.31
N ARG A 63 -14.98 -5.31 2.32
CA ARG A 63 -16.19 -6.06 2.65
C ARG A 63 -16.74 -5.46 3.93
N ILE A 64 -17.90 -4.83 3.82
CA ILE A 64 -18.71 -4.33 4.94
C ILE A 64 -19.98 -5.15 4.98
#